data_AF-A0A1V4ZI40-F1
#
_entry.id   AF-A0A1V4ZI40-F1
#
_cell.length_a   1.000
_cell.length_b   1.000
_cell.length_c   1.000
_cell.angle_alpha   90.00
_cell.angle_beta   90.00
_cell.angle_gamma   90.00
#
_symmetry.space_group_name_H-M   'P 1'
#
loop_
_entity.id
_entity.type
_entity.pdbx_description
1 polymer ?
#
loop_
_entity_poly.entity_id
_entity_poly.type
_entity_poly.pdbx_seq_one_letter_code
_entity_poly.pdbx_strand_id
1 'polypeptide(L)'
;MRQSTIVITKKVERAQLGQWVCMSKELNGGISSLMPYFKGPEDIEVLLRNRELLSKNQPVELCGLTAHSMMKKVMGLEDLLRGEVLGNPYLDFAKDHPVVMSFPSEFIWTGAQQGLDSFKKELVEGLPRTSLGIGKDEGLEIADTLTNLASKSGNTMLFWDEVVNTKYEQLPLTRILIEWSVTSAIRCRAKAMSGFVPIIDGKIPSSVSSAHKINLAYADVLNDRTESNIPMCFYTLDINPSMFKPDEVEPLHKMVTNANAALNSQMYDGVHVHIRGLQGISKTQGRINSVKWFIERLSDVCNNQMLPLWWSNANVIGLSGLDHGVSMASMRINASTSDELFFGGSTSHDEDNKFGKVLNVVMKDCWGVGQVKKAIACAKGLPEFDTFAVDYDSIDTKKDRQYRLGFSKPYNMAAISFLDEDWKNHIDQGEVRPGESYLKDFTPYGGWGA
;
A
#
# COMPACT_ATOMS: atom_id res chain seq x y z
N MET A 1 33.92 46.82 33.58
CA MET A 1 34.07 45.87 32.45
C MET A 1 32.72 45.78 31.75
N ARG A 2 32.66 46.00 30.43
CA ARG A 2 31.43 45.78 29.65
C ARG A 2 31.41 44.32 29.21
N GLN A 3 30.39 43.57 29.63
CA GLN A 3 30.13 42.23 29.10
C GLN A 3 29.51 42.37 27.72
N SER A 4 30.20 41.86 26.71
CA SER A 4 29.67 41.72 25.36
C SER A 4 29.08 40.32 25.23
N THR A 5 27.76 40.23 25.15
CA THR A 5 27.07 38.97 24.85
C THR A 5 27.11 38.75 23.34
N ILE A 6 27.89 37.76 22.89
CA ILE A 6 27.89 37.33 21.50
C ILE A 6 26.72 36.36 21.33
N VAL A 7 25.67 36.78 20.61
CA VAL A 7 24.57 35.91 20.20
C VAL A 7 24.97 35.25 18.89
N ILE A 8 25.32 33.97 18.93
CA ILE A 8 25.59 33.15 17.75
C ILE A 8 24.26 32.59 17.26
N THR A 9 23.68 33.18 16.22
CA THR A 9 22.50 32.64 15.55
C THR A 9 22.96 31.64 14.49
N LYS A 10 23.06 30.36 14.84
CA LYS A 10 23.26 29.30 13.84
C LYS A 10 21.93 29.11 13.11
N LYS A 11 21.85 29.48 11.82
CA LYS A 11 20.81 28.93 10.94
C LYS A 11 21.05 27.42 10.93
N VAL A 12 20.11 26.66 11.49
CA VAL A 12 20.08 25.21 11.30
C VAL A 12 19.74 25.04 9.82
N GLU A 13 20.76 24.77 9.01
CA GLU A 13 20.54 24.32 7.64
C GLU A 13 19.68 23.05 7.73
N ARG A 14 18.60 23.01 6.92
CA ARG A 14 17.68 21.87 6.86
C ARG A 14 18.51 20.58 6.87
N ALA A 15 18.24 19.66 7.78
CA ALA A 15 18.73 18.31 7.62
C ALA A 15 18.13 17.78 6.30
N GLN A 16 18.92 17.75 5.23
CA GLN A 16 18.50 17.24 3.93
C GLN A 16 18.44 15.70 4.02
N LEU A 17 17.39 15.17 4.63
CA LEU A 17 17.03 13.77 4.46
C LEU A 17 16.12 13.65 3.23
N GLY A 18 16.60 12.91 2.21
CA GLY A 18 15.81 12.46 1.07
C GLY A 18 15.23 13.56 0.17
N GLN A 19 16.09 14.25 -0.58
CA GLN A 19 15.60 15.19 -1.59
C GLN A 19 15.15 14.41 -2.83
N TRP A 20 13.84 14.26 -3.01
CA TRP A 20 13.29 13.84 -4.29
C TRP A 20 13.26 15.03 -5.26
N VAL A 21 13.84 14.86 -6.45
CA VAL A 21 13.76 15.83 -7.55
C VAL A 21 13.24 15.09 -8.78
N CYS A 22 11.92 14.92 -8.88
CA CYS A 22 11.30 14.54 -10.15
C CYS A 22 10.52 15.73 -10.71
N MET A 23 11.02 16.30 -11.81
CA MET A 23 10.34 17.40 -12.52
C MET A 23 9.44 16.92 -13.68
N SER A 24 9.27 15.60 -13.91
CA SER A 24 8.73 15.14 -15.21
C SER A 24 7.49 14.23 -15.17
N LYS A 25 7.07 13.69 -14.01
CA LYS A 25 5.88 12.82 -13.94
C LYS A 25 5.14 13.01 -12.61
N GLU A 26 4.17 13.93 -12.60
CA GLU A 26 3.07 14.29 -11.66
C GLU A 26 2.74 13.47 -10.37
N LEU A 27 3.56 12.56 -9.85
CA LEU A 27 3.52 12.20 -8.45
C LEU A 27 4.07 13.39 -7.65
N ASN A 28 3.40 14.54 -7.60
CA ASN A 28 3.84 15.63 -6.73
C ASN A 28 3.43 15.35 -5.28
N GLY A 29 3.91 14.23 -4.73
CA GLY A 29 3.87 13.95 -3.30
C GLY A 29 5.07 14.64 -2.68
N GLY A 30 4.83 15.71 -1.92
CA GLY A 30 5.86 16.29 -1.06
C GLY A 30 6.59 15.20 -0.29
N ILE A 31 7.89 15.40 -0.10
CA ILE A 31 8.79 14.52 0.64
C ILE A 31 8.05 13.89 1.83
N SER A 32 8.21 12.57 2.01
CA SER A 32 7.77 11.86 3.21
C SER A 32 6.25 11.87 3.42
N SER A 33 5.50 11.16 2.56
CA SER A 33 4.04 11.12 2.63
C SER A 33 3.50 9.80 3.18
N LEU A 34 2.64 9.88 4.19
CA LEU A 34 1.82 8.77 4.65
C LEU A 34 0.55 8.67 3.79
N MET A 35 0.21 7.46 3.34
CA MET A 35 -0.95 7.25 2.47
C MET A 35 -1.90 6.14 2.96
N PRO A 36 -3.20 6.27 2.69
CA PRO A 36 -4.15 5.19 2.91
C PRO A 36 -3.95 4.02 1.93
N TYR A 37 -4.04 2.80 2.45
CA TYR A 37 -4.12 1.56 1.68
C TYR A 37 -5.56 1.03 1.63
N PHE A 38 -6.11 0.93 0.43
CA PHE A 38 -7.44 0.41 0.13
C PHE A 38 -7.32 -1.02 -0.41
N LYS A 39 -7.98 -1.98 0.27
CA LYS A 39 -7.87 -3.40 -0.04
C LYS A 39 -9.06 -3.94 -0.81
N GLY A 40 -10.26 -3.36 -0.64
CA GLY A 40 -11.48 -3.89 -1.24
C GLY A 40 -12.47 -2.86 -1.79
N PRO A 41 -13.56 -3.33 -2.42
CA PRO A 41 -14.60 -2.48 -2.99
C PRO A 41 -15.31 -1.61 -1.94
N GLU A 42 -15.37 -2.06 -0.69
CA GLU A 42 -15.94 -1.28 0.41
C GLU A 42 -15.05 -0.07 0.76
N ASP A 43 -13.73 -0.25 0.75
CA ASP A 43 -12.79 0.82 1.07
C ASP A 43 -12.85 1.93 0.00
N ILE A 44 -12.96 1.55 -1.28
CA ILE A 44 -13.09 2.52 -2.38
C ILE A 44 -14.45 3.24 -2.34
N GLU A 45 -15.53 2.59 -1.90
CA GLU A 45 -16.80 3.28 -1.69
C GLU A 45 -16.67 4.39 -0.63
N VAL A 46 -16.04 4.07 0.50
CA VAL A 46 -15.80 5.03 1.58
C VAL A 46 -14.96 6.21 1.07
N LEU A 47 -13.92 5.94 0.28
CA LEU A 47 -13.10 6.96 -0.34
C LEU A 47 -13.90 7.90 -1.25
N LEU A 48 -14.66 7.34 -2.19
CA LEU A 48 -15.38 8.17 -3.17
C LEU A 48 -16.51 8.98 -2.55
N ARG A 49 -17.07 8.54 -1.43
CA ARG A 49 -18.10 9.26 -0.67
C ARG A 49 -17.55 10.32 0.29
N ASN A 50 -16.27 10.27 0.67
CA ASN A 50 -15.66 11.15 1.68
C ASN A 50 -14.27 11.64 1.23
N ARG A 51 -14.18 12.20 0.02
CA ARG A 51 -12.91 12.58 -0.63
C ARG A 51 -12.20 13.71 0.10
N GLU A 52 -12.98 14.58 0.72
CA GLU A 52 -12.54 15.72 1.52
C GLU A 52 -11.73 15.32 2.76
N LEU A 53 -11.71 14.04 3.12
CA LEU A 53 -10.89 13.52 4.22
C LEU A 53 -9.43 13.32 3.86
N LEU A 54 -9.09 13.34 2.56
CA LEU A 54 -7.72 13.30 2.10
C LEU A 54 -7.21 14.70 1.81
N SER A 55 -5.96 14.95 2.17
CA SER A 55 -5.28 16.18 1.82
C SER A 55 -5.09 16.23 0.30
N LYS A 56 -5.22 17.43 -0.30
CA LYS A 56 -5.12 17.59 -1.75
C LYS A 56 -3.78 17.03 -2.27
N ASN A 57 -3.81 16.26 -3.36
CA ASN A 57 -2.64 15.57 -3.93
C ASN A 57 -2.01 14.49 -3.04
N GLN A 58 -2.64 14.11 -1.93
CA GLN A 58 -2.17 12.97 -1.14
C GLN A 58 -2.30 11.69 -1.99
N PRO A 59 -1.21 10.93 -2.20
CA PRO A 59 -1.28 9.67 -2.92
C PRO A 59 -2.14 8.66 -2.18
N VAL A 60 -2.67 7.68 -2.92
CA VAL A 60 -3.41 6.55 -2.34
C VAL A 60 -2.89 5.23 -2.90
N GLU A 61 -2.89 4.20 -2.07
CA GLU A 61 -2.53 2.87 -2.51
C GLU A 61 -3.77 1.99 -2.70
N LEU A 62 -3.90 1.34 -3.86
CA LEU A 62 -4.92 0.34 -4.13
C LEU A 62 -4.32 -1.06 -4.27
N CYS A 63 -5.00 -2.06 -3.72
CA CYS A 63 -4.70 -3.47 -4.01
C CYS A 63 -5.11 -3.84 -5.45
N GLY A 64 -4.14 -4.12 -6.31
CA GLY A 64 -4.36 -4.52 -7.69
C GLY A 64 -5.05 -5.89 -7.83
N LEU A 65 -4.95 -6.76 -6.82
CA LEU A 65 -5.63 -8.06 -6.80
C LEU A 65 -7.14 -7.97 -6.56
N THR A 66 -7.67 -6.78 -6.25
CA THR A 66 -9.11 -6.51 -6.12
C THR A 66 -9.56 -5.37 -7.06
N ALA A 67 -8.73 -5.03 -8.04
CA ALA A 67 -8.95 -3.89 -8.94
C ALA A 67 -10.28 -4.01 -9.70
N HIS A 68 -10.66 -5.20 -10.17
CA HIS A 68 -11.92 -5.34 -10.90
C HIS A 68 -13.12 -5.11 -9.97
N SER A 69 -13.16 -5.75 -8.80
CA SER A 69 -14.26 -5.56 -7.85
C SER A 69 -14.37 -4.11 -7.38
N MET A 70 -13.24 -3.44 -7.11
CA MET A 70 -13.22 -2.00 -6.84
C MET A 70 -13.82 -1.20 -7.99
N MET A 71 -13.36 -1.39 -9.23
CA MET A 71 -13.87 -0.62 -10.38
C MET A 71 -15.34 -0.90 -10.68
N LYS A 72 -15.82 -2.12 -10.45
CA LYS A 72 -17.26 -2.43 -10.55
C LYS A 72 -18.07 -1.65 -9.52
N LYS A 73 -17.56 -1.53 -8.29
CA LYS A 73 -18.19 -0.74 -7.24
C LYS A 73 -18.17 0.75 -7.58
N VAL A 74 -17.06 1.26 -8.11
CA VAL A 74 -16.95 2.63 -8.64
C VAL A 74 -18.06 2.88 -9.66
N MET A 75 -18.16 2.06 -10.72
CA MET A 75 -19.17 2.23 -11.77
C MET A 75 -20.60 2.25 -11.20
N GLY A 76 -20.90 1.34 -10.26
CA GLY A 76 -22.22 1.31 -9.61
C GLY A 76 -22.52 2.56 -8.77
N LEU A 77 -21.49 3.16 -8.16
CA LEU A 77 -21.63 4.43 -7.44
C LEU A 77 -21.79 5.61 -8.39
N GLU A 78 -21.07 5.64 -9.51
CA GLU A 78 -21.22 6.70 -10.52
C GLU A 78 -22.63 6.68 -11.08
N ASP A 79 -23.17 5.51 -11.43
CA ASP A 79 -24.54 5.38 -11.91
C ASP A 79 -25.58 5.85 -10.89
N LEU A 80 -25.33 5.65 -9.59
CA LEU A 80 -26.18 6.13 -8.51
C LEU A 80 -26.07 7.65 -8.29
N LEU A 81 -24.88 8.22 -8.47
CA LEU A 81 -24.58 9.64 -8.24
C LEU A 81 -24.81 10.54 -9.46
N ARG A 82 -25.09 9.97 -10.64
CA ARG A 82 -25.39 10.72 -11.89
C ARG A 82 -26.54 11.74 -11.75
N GLY A 83 -27.39 11.63 -10.73
CA GLY A 83 -28.45 12.59 -10.43
C GLY A 83 -28.04 13.76 -9.53
N GLU A 84 -26.94 13.64 -8.78
CA GLU A 84 -26.56 14.56 -7.70
C GLU A 84 -25.19 15.24 -7.90
N VAL A 85 -24.31 14.67 -8.75
CA VAL A 85 -22.93 15.17 -8.94
C VAL A 85 -22.63 15.32 -10.44
N LEU A 86 -22.25 16.53 -10.86
CA LEU A 86 -21.68 16.79 -12.19
C LEU A 86 -20.26 16.22 -12.25
N GLY A 87 -20.05 15.08 -12.93
CA GLY A 87 -18.70 14.58 -13.20
C GLY A 87 -18.58 13.06 -13.27
N ASN A 88 -17.36 12.59 -13.47
CA ASN A 88 -16.99 11.19 -13.24
C ASN A 88 -16.20 11.17 -11.92
N PRO A 89 -16.86 10.82 -10.80
CA PRO A 89 -16.25 10.88 -9.49
C PRO A 89 -14.87 10.23 -9.47
N TYR A 90 -14.69 9.03 -10.00
CA TYR A 90 -13.39 8.37 -9.89
C TYR A 90 -12.29 9.02 -10.71
N LEU A 91 -12.60 9.52 -11.91
CA LEU A 91 -11.63 10.23 -12.74
C LEU A 91 -11.18 11.54 -12.09
N ASP A 92 -12.10 12.30 -11.48
CA ASP A 92 -11.73 13.52 -10.74
C ASP A 92 -10.85 13.17 -9.54
N PHE A 93 -11.20 12.11 -8.83
CA PHE A 93 -10.41 11.60 -7.71
C PHE A 93 -8.99 11.20 -8.15
N ALA A 94 -8.85 10.36 -9.17
CA ALA A 94 -7.56 9.85 -9.64
C ALA A 94 -6.69 10.96 -10.28
N LYS A 95 -7.30 12.09 -10.65
CA LYS A 95 -6.59 13.29 -11.10
C LYS A 95 -6.05 14.09 -9.92
N ASP A 96 -6.84 14.25 -8.87
CA ASP A 96 -6.48 15.03 -7.68
C ASP A 96 -5.65 14.24 -6.65
N HIS A 97 -5.66 12.91 -6.71
CA HIS A 97 -4.94 12.00 -5.82
C HIS A 97 -4.22 10.94 -6.65
N PRO A 98 -2.88 10.96 -6.68
CA PRO A 98 -2.15 9.98 -7.46
C PRO A 98 -2.36 8.56 -6.93
N VAL A 99 -2.90 7.69 -7.79
CA VAL A 99 -3.15 6.29 -7.47
C VAL A 99 -1.86 5.48 -7.68
N VAL A 100 -1.36 4.86 -6.63
CA VAL A 100 -0.34 3.80 -6.73
C VAL A 100 -1.01 2.45 -6.53
N MET A 101 -0.58 1.44 -7.29
CA MET A 101 -1.20 0.12 -7.24
C MET A 101 -0.19 -0.95 -6.86
N SER A 102 -0.52 -1.76 -5.84
CA SER A 102 0.33 -2.86 -5.40
C SER A 102 -0.30 -4.22 -5.64
N PHE A 103 0.51 -5.24 -5.91
CA PHE A 103 0.06 -6.62 -6.11
C PHE A 103 0.66 -7.55 -5.04
N PRO A 104 0.16 -7.48 -3.79
CA PRO A 104 0.69 -8.25 -2.67
C PRO A 104 0.42 -9.74 -2.85
N SER A 105 1.46 -10.52 -3.09
CA SER A 105 1.36 -11.95 -3.36
C SER A 105 0.60 -12.71 -2.26
N GLU A 106 0.69 -12.27 -1.01
CA GLU A 106 0.09 -12.93 0.16
C GLU A 106 -1.41 -13.06 0.07
N PHE A 107 -2.08 -12.17 -0.66
CA PHE A 107 -3.52 -12.14 -0.74
C PHE A 107 -4.11 -13.51 -1.14
N ILE A 108 -3.38 -14.25 -1.98
CA ILE A 108 -3.74 -15.60 -2.42
C ILE A 108 -3.61 -16.62 -1.27
N TRP A 109 -2.55 -16.53 -0.46
CA TRP A 109 -2.20 -17.56 0.52
C TRP A 109 -2.69 -17.28 1.95
N THR A 110 -2.88 -16.03 2.37
CA THR A 110 -3.34 -15.70 3.74
C THR A 110 -4.82 -16.01 3.96
N GLY A 111 -5.61 -16.11 2.89
CA GLY A 111 -7.03 -16.45 2.94
C GLY A 111 -7.36 -17.76 2.24
N ALA A 112 -6.38 -18.67 2.09
CA ALA A 112 -6.36 -19.88 1.25
C ALA A 112 -7.57 -20.01 0.31
N GLN A 113 -8.70 -20.54 0.76
CA GLN A 113 -9.87 -20.70 -0.11
C GLN A 113 -10.49 -19.37 -0.57
N GLN A 114 -10.80 -18.45 0.34
CA GLN A 114 -11.37 -17.14 -0.01
C GLN A 114 -10.42 -16.29 -0.86
N GLY A 115 -9.11 -16.37 -0.58
CA GLY A 115 -8.06 -15.69 -1.34
C GLY A 115 -7.95 -16.24 -2.77
N LEU A 116 -7.93 -17.57 -2.92
CA LEU A 116 -7.94 -18.25 -4.22
C LEU A 116 -9.23 -17.96 -5.00
N ASP A 117 -10.40 -18.01 -4.36
CA ASP A 117 -11.69 -17.74 -5.00
C ASP A 117 -11.75 -16.29 -5.50
N SER A 118 -11.24 -15.35 -4.70
CA SER A 118 -11.15 -13.94 -5.07
C SER A 118 -10.18 -13.74 -6.24
N PHE A 119 -9.00 -14.35 -6.17
CA PHE A 119 -8.01 -14.30 -7.25
C PHE A 119 -8.56 -14.87 -8.56
N LYS A 120 -9.22 -16.03 -8.50
CA LYS A 120 -9.90 -16.64 -9.66
C LYS A 120 -10.90 -15.68 -10.27
N LYS A 121 -11.79 -15.10 -9.45
CA LYS A 121 -12.83 -14.18 -9.91
C LYS A 121 -12.24 -12.95 -10.60
N GLU A 122 -11.18 -12.38 -10.03
CA GLU A 122 -10.51 -11.19 -10.54
C GLU A 122 -9.77 -11.47 -11.87
N LEU A 123 -9.22 -12.68 -12.03
CA LEU A 123 -8.65 -13.16 -13.29
C LEU A 123 -9.73 -13.36 -14.36
N VAL A 124 -10.80 -14.11 -14.07
CA VAL A 124 -11.90 -14.38 -15.01
C VAL A 124 -12.49 -13.09 -15.59
N GLU A 125 -12.63 -12.09 -14.74
CA GLU A 125 -13.22 -10.81 -15.12
C GLU A 125 -12.20 -9.84 -15.76
N GLY A 126 -10.91 -10.00 -15.48
CA GLY A 126 -9.83 -9.12 -15.93
C GLY A 126 -9.13 -9.56 -17.20
N LEU A 127 -8.86 -10.87 -17.36
CA LEU A 127 -8.12 -11.44 -18.50
C LEU A 127 -8.73 -11.11 -19.86
N PRO A 128 -10.07 -11.15 -20.05
CA PRO A 128 -10.68 -10.81 -21.34
C PRO A 128 -10.51 -9.35 -21.76
N ARG A 129 -9.95 -8.52 -20.87
CA ARG A 129 -9.75 -7.09 -21.08
C ARG A 129 -8.30 -6.75 -21.41
N THR A 130 -7.42 -7.75 -21.43
CA THR A 130 -6.01 -7.61 -21.80
C THR A 130 -5.87 -7.50 -23.32
N SER A 131 -4.71 -7.02 -23.78
CA SER A 131 -4.35 -6.97 -25.20
C SER A 131 -4.01 -8.33 -25.82
N LEU A 132 -4.05 -9.41 -25.02
CA LEU A 132 -3.68 -10.76 -25.44
C LEU A 132 -4.76 -11.47 -26.27
N GLY A 133 -5.95 -10.88 -26.42
CA GLY A 133 -7.04 -11.47 -27.20
C GLY A 133 -7.73 -12.66 -26.52
N ILE A 134 -7.48 -12.88 -25.23
CA ILE A 134 -8.04 -13.99 -24.44
C ILE A 134 -9.56 -13.84 -24.33
N GLY A 135 -10.31 -14.85 -24.75
CA GLY A 135 -11.77 -14.91 -24.61
C GLY A 135 -12.23 -15.14 -23.17
N LYS A 136 -13.55 -15.05 -22.92
CA LYS A 136 -14.12 -15.31 -21.58
C LYS A 136 -13.91 -16.76 -21.13
N ASP A 137 -14.11 -17.72 -22.05
CA ASP A 137 -14.00 -19.15 -21.75
C ASP A 137 -12.52 -19.55 -21.54
N GLU A 138 -11.62 -19.07 -22.39
CA GLU A 138 -10.17 -19.21 -22.23
C GLU A 138 -9.68 -18.57 -20.92
N GLY A 139 -10.19 -17.37 -20.59
CA GLY A 139 -9.89 -16.69 -19.33
C GLY A 139 -10.30 -17.50 -18.10
N LEU A 140 -11.42 -18.25 -18.18
CA LEU A 140 -11.83 -19.18 -17.13
C LEU A 140 -10.86 -20.35 -16.99
N GLU A 141 -10.46 -20.97 -18.10
CA GLU A 141 -9.51 -22.09 -18.11
C GLU A 141 -8.13 -21.68 -17.53
N ILE A 142 -7.65 -20.50 -17.92
CA ILE A 142 -6.39 -19.94 -17.41
C ILE A 142 -6.50 -19.65 -15.91
N ALA A 143 -7.61 -19.04 -15.45
CA ALA A 143 -7.83 -18.76 -14.04
C ALA A 143 -7.93 -20.05 -13.21
N ASP A 144 -8.60 -21.08 -13.72
CA ASP A 144 -8.64 -22.41 -13.12
C ASP A 144 -7.25 -23.03 -13.02
N THR A 145 -6.45 -22.94 -14.08
CA THR A 145 -5.07 -23.42 -14.07
C THR A 145 -4.25 -22.70 -13.00
N LEU A 146 -4.24 -21.37 -13.00
CA LEU A 146 -3.47 -20.56 -12.05
C LEU A 146 -3.85 -20.82 -10.59
N THR A 147 -5.14 -20.95 -10.30
CA THR A 147 -5.61 -21.23 -8.93
C THR A 147 -5.35 -22.67 -8.51
N ASN A 148 -5.40 -23.63 -9.44
CA ASN A 148 -4.96 -25.00 -9.20
C ASN A 148 -3.46 -25.10 -8.92
N LEU A 149 -2.61 -24.34 -9.62
CA LEU A 149 -1.18 -24.26 -9.30
C LEU A 149 -1.00 -23.67 -7.89
N ALA A 150 -1.58 -22.49 -7.63
CA ALA A 150 -1.43 -21.79 -6.35
C ALA A 150 -1.88 -22.62 -5.13
N SER A 151 -2.95 -23.41 -5.28
CA SER A 151 -3.45 -24.30 -4.22
C SER A 151 -2.53 -25.51 -3.96
N LYS A 152 -1.88 -26.07 -4.99
CA LYS A 152 -0.96 -27.21 -4.87
C LYS A 152 0.41 -26.82 -4.36
N SER A 153 0.89 -25.63 -4.72
CA SER A 153 2.27 -25.21 -4.46
C SER A 153 2.61 -25.06 -2.97
N GLY A 154 1.63 -24.89 -2.07
CA GLY A 154 1.83 -24.76 -0.62
C GLY A 154 2.66 -23.53 -0.15
N ASN A 155 3.38 -22.87 -1.07
CA ASN A 155 4.13 -21.64 -0.90
C ASN A 155 4.25 -20.90 -2.25
N THR A 156 4.68 -19.64 -2.21
CA THR A 156 4.77 -18.77 -3.39
C THR A 156 5.81 -19.24 -4.43
N MET A 157 6.93 -19.84 -3.99
CA MET A 157 8.07 -20.09 -4.88
C MET A 157 7.75 -21.22 -5.84
N LEU A 158 7.15 -22.30 -5.33
CA LEU A 158 6.68 -23.40 -6.15
C LEU A 158 5.60 -22.95 -7.16
N PHE A 159 4.74 -21.99 -6.78
CA PHE A 159 3.77 -21.41 -7.70
C PHE A 159 4.46 -20.70 -8.85
N TRP A 160 5.44 -19.85 -8.56
CA TRP A 160 6.19 -19.13 -9.60
C TRP A 160 7.03 -20.06 -10.47
N ASP A 161 7.64 -21.11 -9.89
CA ASP A 161 8.35 -22.12 -10.67
C ASP A 161 7.42 -22.84 -11.65
N GLU A 162 6.20 -23.18 -11.23
CA GLU A 162 5.19 -23.80 -12.11
C GLU A 162 4.67 -22.82 -13.17
N VAL A 163 4.38 -21.58 -12.80
CA VAL A 163 3.83 -20.53 -13.68
C VAL A 163 4.84 -20.06 -14.73
N VAL A 164 6.14 -20.11 -14.44
CA VAL A 164 7.19 -19.83 -15.43
C VAL A 164 7.31 -20.96 -16.46
N ASN A 165 7.11 -22.20 -16.04
CA ASN A 165 7.28 -23.38 -16.90
C ASN A 165 5.99 -23.81 -17.63
N THR A 166 4.84 -23.30 -17.22
CA THR A 166 3.54 -23.60 -17.85
C THR A 166 3.22 -22.59 -18.94
N LYS A 167 2.71 -23.09 -20.07
CA LYS A 167 2.27 -22.28 -21.21
C LYS A 167 0.80 -22.54 -21.51
N TYR A 168 0.12 -21.50 -21.95
CA TYR A 168 -1.20 -21.55 -22.56
C TYR A 168 -1.06 -21.07 -24.00
N GLU A 169 -1.40 -21.91 -24.98
CA GLU A 169 -1.26 -21.59 -26.41
C GLU A 169 0.11 -20.97 -26.79
N GLN A 170 1.20 -21.57 -26.30
CA GLN A 170 2.59 -21.11 -26.43
C GLN A 170 2.99 -19.87 -25.60
N LEU A 171 2.04 -19.13 -25.02
CA LEU A 171 2.31 -17.99 -24.16
C LEU A 171 2.58 -18.45 -22.72
N PRO A 172 3.71 -18.08 -22.10
CA PRO A 172 3.97 -18.41 -20.69
C PRO A 172 2.90 -17.82 -19.77
N LEU A 173 2.41 -18.59 -18.79
CA LEU A 173 1.43 -18.09 -17.81
C LEU A 173 1.95 -16.86 -17.05
N THR A 174 3.27 -16.78 -16.85
CA THR A 174 3.93 -15.59 -16.28
C THR A 174 3.64 -14.32 -17.10
N ARG A 175 3.73 -14.37 -18.43
CA ARG A 175 3.43 -13.20 -19.29
C ARG A 175 1.95 -12.83 -19.17
N ILE A 176 1.06 -13.82 -19.13
CA ILE A 176 -0.38 -13.59 -18.98
C ILE A 176 -0.71 -12.87 -17.66
N LEU A 177 -0.10 -13.30 -16.55
CA LEU A 177 -0.27 -12.64 -15.25
C LEU A 177 0.25 -11.21 -15.25
N ILE A 178 1.45 -10.98 -15.81
CA ILE A 178 2.03 -9.63 -15.87
C ILE A 178 1.12 -8.71 -16.71
N GLU A 179 0.64 -9.20 -17.85
CA GLU A 179 -0.26 -8.44 -18.73
C GLU A 179 -1.59 -8.10 -18.05
N TRP A 180 -2.14 -9.04 -17.28
CA TRP A 180 -3.32 -8.80 -16.45
C TRP A 180 -3.06 -7.73 -15.39
N SER A 181 -1.94 -7.78 -14.68
CA SER A 181 -1.57 -6.79 -13.66
C SER A 181 -1.38 -5.39 -14.27
N VAL A 182 -0.63 -5.29 -15.38
CA VAL A 182 -0.42 -4.02 -16.10
C VAL A 182 -1.74 -3.45 -16.61
N THR A 183 -2.56 -4.29 -17.24
CA THR A 183 -3.88 -3.89 -17.74
C THR A 183 -4.77 -3.39 -16.60
N SER A 184 -4.76 -4.07 -15.45
CA SER A 184 -5.53 -3.66 -14.26
C SER A 184 -5.08 -2.29 -13.74
N ALA A 185 -3.77 -2.05 -13.67
CA ALA A 185 -3.22 -0.76 -13.27
C ALA A 185 -3.62 0.38 -14.22
N ILE A 186 -3.49 0.19 -15.54
CA ILE A 186 -3.90 1.18 -16.55
C ILE A 186 -5.39 1.52 -16.43
N ARG A 187 -6.25 0.50 -16.25
CA ARG A 187 -7.70 0.68 -16.13
C ARG A 187 -8.11 1.45 -14.88
N CYS A 188 -7.38 1.25 -13.78
CA CYS A 188 -7.56 2.01 -12.54
C CYS A 188 -6.82 3.34 -12.56
N ARG A 189 -6.31 3.80 -13.71
CA ARG A 189 -5.60 5.08 -13.84
C ARG A 189 -4.41 5.20 -12.87
N ALA A 190 -3.77 4.08 -12.54
CA ALA A 190 -2.61 4.08 -11.68
C ALA A 190 -1.50 4.95 -12.29
N LYS A 191 -0.92 5.83 -11.49
CA LYS A 191 0.25 6.64 -11.84
C LYS A 191 1.55 5.84 -11.65
N ALA A 192 1.57 4.90 -10.70
CA ALA A 192 2.65 3.96 -10.50
C ALA A 192 2.11 2.58 -10.12
N MET A 193 2.87 1.53 -10.43
CA MET A 193 2.56 0.17 -10.01
C MET A 193 3.79 -0.57 -9.49
N SER A 194 3.57 -1.43 -8.50
CA SER A 194 4.49 -2.51 -8.16
C SER A 194 4.09 -3.80 -8.88
N GLY A 195 5.02 -4.73 -9.04
CA GLY A 195 4.80 -6.01 -9.72
C GLY A 195 4.23 -7.08 -8.77
N PHE A 196 3.42 -7.99 -9.31
CA PHE A 196 3.09 -9.25 -8.65
C PHE A 196 4.31 -10.18 -8.76
N VAL A 197 5.12 -10.30 -7.70
CA VAL A 197 6.41 -11.01 -7.71
C VAL A 197 6.51 -12.09 -6.63
N PRO A 198 7.41 -13.10 -6.78
CA PRO A 198 7.68 -14.06 -5.72
C PRO A 198 8.11 -13.41 -4.41
N ILE A 199 7.66 -13.98 -3.28
CA ILE A 199 8.16 -13.57 -1.96
C ILE A 199 9.59 -14.00 -1.81
N ILE A 200 10.43 -13.07 -1.37
CA ILE A 200 11.82 -13.30 -1.03
C ILE A 200 11.87 -13.91 0.38
N ASP A 201 12.33 -15.15 0.50
CA ASP A 201 12.40 -15.91 1.75
C ASP A 201 13.84 -16.30 2.08
N GLY A 202 14.26 -16.03 3.33
CA GLY A 202 15.58 -16.38 3.85
C GLY A 202 15.85 -17.88 3.87
N LYS A 203 14.81 -18.72 3.82
CA LYS A 203 14.94 -20.17 3.68
C LYS A 203 15.19 -20.63 2.24
N ILE A 204 14.92 -19.76 1.25
CA ILE A 204 15.02 -20.06 -0.18
C ILE A 204 15.87 -18.98 -0.86
N PRO A 205 17.21 -19.04 -0.80
CA PRO A 205 18.08 -17.97 -1.32
C PRO A 205 17.92 -17.67 -2.82
N SER A 206 17.43 -18.63 -3.60
CA SER A 206 17.10 -18.46 -5.02
C SER A 206 15.92 -17.51 -5.25
N SER A 207 15.06 -17.29 -4.25
CA SER A 207 13.89 -16.41 -4.34
C SER A 207 14.26 -14.96 -4.72
N VAL A 208 15.39 -14.44 -4.23
CA VAL A 208 15.91 -13.11 -4.61
C VAL A 208 16.14 -13.03 -6.12
N SER A 209 16.76 -14.07 -6.70
CA SER A 209 17.06 -14.12 -8.12
C SER A 209 15.79 -14.31 -8.96
N SER A 210 14.84 -15.14 -8.50
CA SER A 210 13.55 -15.33 -9.18
C SER A 210 12.73 -14.04 -9.17
N ALA A 211 12.62 -13.35 -8.04
CA ALA A 211 11.94 -12.06 -7.94
C ALA A 211 12.57 -11.02 -8.88
N HIS A 212 13.90 -10.98 -8.97
CA HIS A 212 14.59 -10.09 -9.91
C HIS A 212 14.24 -10.38 -11.38
N LYS A 213 14.20 -11.66 -11.78
CA LYS A 213 13.81 -12.05 -13.15
C LYS A 213 12.37 -11.65 -13.49
N ILE A 214 11.44 -11.82 -12.55
CA ILE A 214 10.04 -11.42 -12.75
C ILE A 214 9.93 -9.90 -12.84
N ASN A 215 10.67 -9.14 -12.03
CA ASN A 215 10.73 -7.68 -12.16
C ASN A 215 11.21 -7.25 -13.57
N LEU A 216 12.27 -7.87 -14.10
CA LEU A 216 12.74 -7.58 -15.46
C LEU A 216 11.64 -7.84 -16.50
N ALA A 217 10.91 -8.95 -16.36
CA ALA A 217 9.77 -9.24 -17.23
C ALA A 217 8.65 -8.18 -17.13
N TYR A 218 8.38 -7.61 -15.95
CA TYR A 218 7.45 -6.48 -15.80
C TYR A 218 7.92 -5.25 -16.56
N ALA A 219 9.18 -4.88 -16.41
CA ALA A 219 9.75 -3.74 -17.10
C ALA A 219 9.70 -3.91 -18.62
N ASP A 220 10.04 -5.09 -19.12
CA ASP A 220 9.95 -5.42 -20.55
C ASP A 220 8.51 -5.25 -21.07
N VAL A 221 7.52 -5.81 -20.36
CA VAL A 221 6.10 -5.68 -20.74
C VAL A 221 5.65 -4.23 -20.77
N LEU A 222 6.04 -3.42 -19.78
CA LEU A 222 5.66 -2.01 -19.71
C LEU A 222 6.37 -1.16 -20.77
N ASN A 223 7.62 -1.47 -21.12
CA ASN A 223 8.36 -0.78 -22.18
C ASN A 223 7.81 -1.05 -23.58
N ASP A 224 7.20 -2.22 -23.79
CA ASP A 224 6.53 -2.58 -25.05
C ASP A 224 5.17 -1.85 -25.25
N ARG A 225 4.66 -1.18 -24.20
CA ARG A 225 3.38 -0.47 -24.25
C ARG A 225 3.50 0.86 -24.99
N THR A 226 2.44 1.25 -25.68
CA THR A 226 2.38 2.50 -26.48
C THR A 226 1.27 3.44 -26.04
N GLU A 227 0.47 3.03 -25.06
CA GLU A 227 -0.62 3.80 -24.49
C GLU A 227 -0.11 5.07 -23.80
N SER A 228 -0.88 6.16 -23.82
CA SER A 228 -0.44 7.44 -23.22
C SER A 228 -0.40 7.43 -21.69
N ASN A 229 -1.05 6.45 -21.05
CA ASN A 229 -1.26 6.40 -19.60
C ASN A 229 -0.62 5.15 -18.98
N ILE A 230 0.60 4.81 -19.40
CA ILE A 230 1.37 3.72 -18.83
C ILE A 230 1.81 4.12 -17.40
N PRO A 231 1.53 3.29 -16.38
CA PRO A 231 1.97 3.57 -15.02
C PRO A 231 3.50 3.47 -14.93
N MET A 232 4.08 4.26 -14.03
CA MET A 232 5.49 4.12 -13.65
C MET A 232 5.78 2.73 -13.09
N CYS A 233 6.93 2.17 -13.46
CA CYS A 233 7.34 0.82 -13.07
C CYS A 233 8.23 0.85 -11.82
N PHE A 234 7.78 0.29 -10.71
CA PHE A 234 8.58 0.22 -9.49
C PHE A 234 9.24 -1.15 -9.35
N TYR A 235 10.55 -1.15 -9.11
CA TYR A 235 11.27 -2.38 -8.78
C TYR A 235 10.77 -2.92 -7.44
N THR A 236 10.20 -4.13 -7.47
CA THR A 236 9.36 -4.64 -6.39
C THR A 236 10.06 -5.70 -5.56
N LEU A 237 10.02 -5.50 -4.24
CA LEU A 237 10.54 -6.40 -3.23
C LEU A 237 9.39 -6.80 -2.28
N ASP A 238 8.84 -8.00 -2.45
CA ASP A 238 7.94 -8.63 -1.45
C ASP A 238 8.77 -9.56 -0.56
N ILE A 239 8.87 -9.23 0.73
CA ILE A 239 9.89 -9.79 1.63
C ILE A 239 9.24 -10.55 2.78
N ASN A 240 9.67 -11.79 2.98
CA ASN A 240 9.36 -12.55 4.19
C ASN A 240 10.24 -12.05 5.36
N PRO A 241 9.69 -11.89 6.57
CA PRO A 241 10.47 -11.45 7.73
C PRO A 241 11.62 -12.40 8.10
N SER A 242 11.65 -13.64 7.59
CA SER A 242 12.80 -14.56 7.67
C SER A 242 14.09 -14.00 7.06
N MET A 243 14.00 -13.01 6.16
CA MET A 243 15.16 -12.30 5.58
C MET A 243 15.87 -11.41 6.60
N PHE A 244 15.17 -10.93 7.63
CA PHE A 244 15.72 -10.04 8.65
C PHE A 244 16.16 -10.85 9.86
N LYS A 245 17.42 -11.30 9.79
CA LYS A 245 18.10 -11.91 10.93
C LYS A 245 18.69 -10.82 11.84
N PRO A 246 18.76 -11.06 13.17
CA PRO A 246 19.28 -10.05 14.09
C PRO A 246 20.73 -9.68 13.76
N ASP A 247 20.96 -8.40 13.47
CA ASP A 247 22.29 -7.81 13.18
C ASP A 247 23.06 -8.47 12.02
N GLU A 248 22.37 -9.25 11.17
CA GLU A 248 22.91 -9.90 9.97
C GLU A 248 22.34 -9.24 8.71
N VAL A 249 23.20 -8.51 7.97
CA VAL A 249 22.78 -7.74 6.76
C VAL A 249 23.21 -8.37 5.44
N GLU A 250 24.07 -9.40 5.45
CA GLU A 250 24.55 -10.08 4.22
C GLU A 250 23.43 -10.57 3.29
N PRO A 251 22.33 -11.18 3.77
CA PRO A 251 21.21 -11.56 2.90
C PRO A 251 20.52 -10.37 2.21
N LEU A 252 20.59 -9.19 2.83
CA LEU A 252 19.94 -7.96 2.39
C LEU A 252 20.78 -7.23 1.33
N HIS A 253 22.11 -7.35 1.40
CA HIS A 253 23.04 -6.75 0.42
C HIS A 253 22.70 -7.14 -1.02
N LYS A 254 22.38 -8.42 -1.28
CA LYS A 254 22.03 -8.87 -2.63
C LYS A 254 20.78 -8.16 -3.17
N MET A 255 19.78 -7.91 -2.32
CA MET A 255 18.57 -7.18 -2.73
C MET A 255 18.88 -5.71 -3.06
N VAL A 256 19.70 -5.05 -2.22
CA VAL A 256 20.15 -3.67 -2.46
C VAL A 256 20.96 -3.58 -3.77
N THR A 257 21.88 -4.52 -4.00
CA THR A 257 22.67 -4.59 -5.23
C THR A 257 21.80 -4.77 -6.46
N ASN A 258 20.82 -5.68 -6.41
CA ASN A 258 19.89 -5.90 -7.52
C ASN A 258 19.01 -4.67 -7.78
N ALA A 259 18.52 -4.00 -6.74
CA ALA A 259 17.75 -2.76 -6.87
C ALA A 259 18.60 -1.64 -7.51
N ASN A 260 19.84 -1.46 -7.05
CA ASN A 260 20.75 -0.48 -7.64
C ASN A 260 21.04 -0.79 -9.12
N ALA A 261 21.32 -2.04 -9.46
CA ALA A 261 21.51 -2.45 -10.86
C ALA A 261 20.26 -2.21 -11.72
N ALA A 262 19.08 -2.51 -11.18
CA ALA A 262 17.81 -2.26 -11.84
C ALA A 262 17.58 -0.75 -12.09
N LEU A 263 17.78 0.11 -11.09
CA LEU A 263 17.60 1.55 -11.25
C LEU A 263 18.61 2.16 -12.24
N ASN A 264 19.86 1.67 -12.27
CA ASN A 264 20.87 2.11 -13.25
C ASN A 264 20.51 1.73 -14.70
N SER A 265 19.66 0.74 -14.92
CA SER A 265 19.19 0.37 -16.27
C SER A 265 18.17 1.36 -16.84
N GLN A 266 17.69 2.32 -16.04
CA GLN A 266 16.65 3.30 -16.40
C GLN A 266 15.29 2.68 -16.78
N MET A 267 15.08 1.39 -16.53
CA MET A 267 13.82 0.71 -16.79
C MET A 267 12.78 0.89 -15.67
N TYR A 268 13.18 1.44 -14.52
CA TYR A 268 12.34 1.59 -13.34
C TYR A 268 12.31 3.04 -12.88
N ASP A 269 11.15 3.47 -12.40
CA ASP A 269 10.88 4.81 -11.90
C ASP A 269 10.88 4.86 -10.36
N GLY A 270 11.34 3.81 -9.66
CA GLY A 270 11.35 3.75 -8.19
C GLY A 270 11.51 2.35 -7.64
N VAL A 271 11.47 2.24 -6.31
CA VAL A 271 11.48 0.96 -5.58
C VAL A 271 10.23 0.85 -4.72
N HIS A 272 9.57 -0.30 -4.79
CA HIS A 272 8.48 -0.68 -3.90
C HIS A 272 8.92 -1.79 -2.96
N VAL A 273 8.70 -1.61 -1.67
CA VAL A 273 8.99 -2.58 -0.62
C VAL A 273 7.70 -2.96 0.09
N HIS A 274 7.48 -4.26 0.22
CA HIS A 274 6.44 -4.82 1.06
C HIS A 274 7.08 -5.86 1.99
N ILE A 275 6.87 -5.71 3.30
CA ILE A 275 7.41 -6.64 4.31
C ILE A 275 6.26 -7.29 5.05
N ARG A 276 6.23 -8.61 5.04
CA ARG A 276 5.22 -9.37 5.77
C ARG A 276 5.52 -9.36 7.27
N GLY A 277 4.47 -9.37 8.08
CA GLY A 277 4.59 -9.64 9.52
C GLY A 277 5.58 -8.70 10.23
N LEU A 278 5.57 -7.41 9.87
CA LEU A 278 6.43 -6.38 10.49
C LEU A 278 6.39 -6.41 12.03
N GLN A 279 5.27 -6.84 12.62
CA GLN A 279 5.12 -7.04 14.07
C GLN A 279 6.03 -8.12 14.67
N GLY A 280 6.43 -9.11 13.88
CA GLY A 280 7.38 -10.16 14.29
C GLY A 280 8.82 -9.66 14.27
N ILE A 281 9.12 -8.67 13.43
CA ILE A 281 10.43 -8.01 13.35
C ILE A 281 10.63 -7.09 14.56
N SER A 282 9.60 -6.31 14.91
CA SER A 282 9.63 -5.35 16.02
C SER A 282 9.86 -5.95 17.42
N LYS A 283 9.87 -7.29 17.55
CA LYS A 283 10.11 -7.99 18.82
C LYS A 283 11.60 -8.09 19.18
N THR A 284 12.52 -7.82 18.25
CA THR A 284 13.96 -8.01 18.48
C THR A 284 14.75 -6.81 17.95
N GLN A 285 15.50 -6.13 18.82
CA GLN A 285 16.29 -4.95 18.44
C GLN A 285 17.22 -5.22 17.27
N GLY A 286 17.94 -6.33 17.28
CA GLY A 286 18.85 -6.68 16.18
C GLY A 286 18.14 -6.85 14.83
N ARG A 287 16.89 -7.32 14.81
CA ARG A 287 16.10 -7.41 13.56
C ARG A 287 15.68 -6.03 13.08
N ILE A 288 15.32 -5.16 14.02
CA ILE A 288 14.97 -3.76 13.74
C ILE A 288 16.17 -3.03 13.15
N ASN A 289 17.35 -3.22 13.73
CA ASN A 289 18.60 -2.67 13.20
C ASN A 289 18.85 -3.11 11.75
N SER A 290 18.65 -4.41 11.45
CA SER A 290 18.76 -4.93 10.08
C SER A 290 17.76 -4.29 9.11
N VAL A 291 16.52 -4.02 9.54
CA VAL A 291 15.53 -3.32 8.69
C VAL A 291 15.89 -1.84 8.53
N LYS A 292 16.28 -1.13 9.60
CA LYS A 292 16.73 0.27 9.52
C LYS A 292 17.90 0.41 8.56
N TRP A 293 18.89 -0.47 8.67
CA TRP A 293 20.00 -0.55 7.71
C TRP A 293 19.50 -0.74 6.28
N PHE A 294 18.55 -1.65 6.06
CA PHE A 294 17.99 -1.91 4.74
C PHE A 294 17.24 -0.72 4.16
N ILE A 295 16.43 -0.02 4.98
CA ILE A 295 15.76 1.22 4.61
C ILE A 295 16.79 2.24 4.17
N GLU A 296 17.78 2.54 5.02
CA GLU A 296 18.82 3.54 4.73
C GLU A 296 19.58 3.22 3.44
N ARG A 297 19.96 1.96 3.21
CA ARG A 297 20.67 1.58 1.98
C ARG A 297 19.79 1.71 0.73
N LEU A 298 18.51 1.35 0.80
CA LEU A 298 17.60 1.54 -0.34
C LEU A 298 17.29 3.02 -0.57
N SER A 299 17.13 3.80 0.49
CA SER A 299 16.96 5.25 0.43
C SER A 299 18.18 5.89 -0.25
N ASP A 300 19.41 5.51 0.13
CA ASP A 300 20.64 5.98 -0.52
C ASP A 300 20.64 5.70 -2.03
N VAL A 301 20.28 4.47 -2.44
CA VAL A 301 20.18 4.08 -3.86
C VAL A 301 19.15 4.93 -4.60
N CYS A 302 17.96 5.10 -4.03
CA CYS A 302 16.86 5.84 -4.64
C CYS A 302 17.18 7.34 -4.73
N ASN A 303 17.73 7.94 -3.66
CA ASN A 303 18.12 9.34 -3.60
C ASN A 303 19.22 9.68 -4.61
N ASN A 304 20.23 8.82 -4.78
CA ASN A 304 21.28 9.01 -5.77
C ASN A 304 20.74 9.06 -7.21
N GLN A 305 19.62 8.39 -7.47
CA GLN A 305 18.94 8.37 -8.77
C GLN A 305 17.79 9.39 -8.83
N MET A 306 17.50 10.10 -7.73
CA MET A 306 16.34 10.98 -7.58
C MET A 306 15.01 10.26 -7.84
N LEU A 307 14.90 9.00 -7.44
CA LEU A 307 13.72 8.17 -7.58
C LEU A 307 13.02 7.91 -6.23
N PRO A 308 11.70 7.67 -6.21
CA PRO A 308 10.95 7.39 -4.99
C PRO A 308 11.21 5.99 -4.42
N LEU A 309 11.16 5.91 -3.09
CA LEU A 309 11.06 4.66 -2.32
C LEU A 309 9.68 4.59 -1.66
N TRP A 310 8.92 3.55 -1.96
CA TRP A 310 7.56 3.33 -1.47
C TRP A 310 7.48 2.07 -0.62
N TRP A 311 6.95 2.20 0.60
CA TRP A 311 6.70 1.11 1.53
C TRP A 311 5.20 0.84 1.66
N SER A 312 4.76 -0.31 1.18
CA SER A 312 3.36 -0.72 1.23
C SER A 312 3.03 -1.42 2.54
N ASN A 313 1.82 -1.17 3.05
CA ASN A 313 1.23 -1.82 4.21
C ASN A 313 2.16 -1.81 5.44
N ALA A 314 2.93 -0.73 5.59
CA ALA A 314 3.94 -0.56 6.62
C ALA A 314 3.34 -0.27 8.01
N ASN A 315 2.03 -0.05 8.09
CA ASN A 315 1.33 0.36 9.30
C ASN A 315 2.02 1.59 9.94
N VAL A 316 1.92 1.75 11.26
CA VAL A 316 2.60 2.84 11.99
C VAL A 316 4.13 2.80 11.89
N ILE A 317 4.74 1.65 11.55
CA ILE A 317 6.19 1.56 11.30
C ILE A 317 6.58 2.37 10.06
N GLY A 318 5.64 2.61 9.14
CA GLY A 318 5.83 3.52 8.02
C GLY A 318 6.37 4.88 8.44
N LEU A 319 5.93 5.43 9.59
CA LEU A 319 6.43 6.70 10.14
C LEU A 319 7.93 6.66 10.46
N SER A 320 8.44 5.56 11.02
CA SER A 320 9.89 5.42 11.21
C SER A 320 10.61 5.23 9.87
N GLY A 321 10.01 4.51 8.92
CA GLY A 321 10.56 4.43 7.55
C GLY A 321 10.73 5.82 6.92
N LEU A 322 9.75 6.70 7.12
CA LEU A 322 9.78 8.09 6.68
C LEU A 322 10.97 8.88 7.30
N ASP A 323 11.31 8.66 8.57
CA ASP A 323 12.52 9.23 9.21
C ASP A 323 13.82 8.78 8.52
N HIS A 324 13.84 7.57 7.96
CA HIS A 324 15.00 6.97 7.30
C HIS A 324 15.01 7.19 5.76
N GLY A 325 14.25 8.18 5.27
CA GLY A 325 14.31 8.63 3.87
C GLY A 325 13.37 7.89 2.91
N VAL A 326 12.39 7.15 3.42
CA VAL A 326 11.29 6.62 2.58
C VAL A 326 10.47 7.79 2.04
N SER A 327 10.13 7.77 0.75
CA SER A 327 9.34 8.83 0.12
C SER A 327 7.85 8.71 0.44
N MET A 328 7.37 7.47 0.53
CA MET A 328 5.96 7.12 0.60
C MET A 328 5.74 5.88 1.47
N ALA A 329 4.86 5.94 2.46
CA ALA A 329 4.53 4.78 3.29
C ALA A 329 3.01 4.63 3.43
N SER A 330 2.48 3.43 3.20
CA SER A 330 1.04 3.19 3.29
C SER A 330 0.61 2.40 4.51
N MET A 331 -0.64 2.61 4.93
CA MET A 331 -1.26 1.92 6.07
C MET A 331 -2.71 1.58 5.77
N ARG A 332 -3.16 0.39 6.23
CA ARG A 332 -4.56 -0.02 6.08
C ARG A 332 -5.48 0.92 6.88
N ILE A 333 -6.55 1.34 6.24
CA ILE A 333 -7.56 2.21 6.85
C ILE A 333 -8.47 1.40 7.79
N ASN A 334 -8.72 0.13 7.51
CA ASN A 334 -9.37 -0.76 8.46
C ASN A 334 -8.35 -1.33 9.44
N ALA A 335 -8.05 -0.59 10.50
CA ALA A 335 -7.21 -1.04 11.61
C ALA A 335 -8.00 -1.89 12.63
N SER A 336 -8.86 -2.81 12.17
CA SER A 336 -9.29 -3.91 13.03
C SER A 336 -8.02 -4.64 13.47
N THR A 337 -7.82 -4.70 14.79
CA THR A 337 -6.62 -5.06 15.56
C THR A 337 -6.03 -6.45 15.34
N SER A 338 -6.33 -7.08 14.23
CA SER A 338 -5.58 -8.20 13.69
C SER A 338 -5.43 -7.89 12.21
N ASP A 339 -4.22 -7.51 11.81
CA ASP A 339 -3.74 -8.18 10.60
C ASP A 339 -3.88 -9.66 10.96
N GLU A 340 -4.91 -10.34 10.44
CA GLU A 340 -5.07 -11.79 10.56
C GLU A 340 -3.93 -12.43 9.77
N LEU A 341 -2.72 -12.25 10.28
CA LEU A 341 -1.47 -12.93 9.97
C LEU A 341 -1.21 -13.91 11.11
N PHE A 342 -2.24 -14.58 11.61
CA PHE A 342 -2.08 -15.82 12.34
C PHE A 342 -1.84 -16.92 11.30
N PHE A 343 -0.57 -17.20 11.04
CA PHE A 343 -0.19 -18.53 10.58
C PHE A 343 -0.72 -19.57 11.58
N GLY A 344 -1.27 -20.66 11.06
CA GLY A 344 -2.06 -21.64 11.80
C GLY A 344 -1.48 -22.07 13.15
N GLY A 345 -2.38 -22.19 14.14
CA GLY A 345 -2.13 -22.91 15.38
C GLY A 345 -1.52 -22.08 16.52
N SER A 346 -2.29 -21.14 17.08
CA SER A 346 -2.44 -21.03 18.55
C SER A 346 -3.60 -20.11 18.89
N THR A 347 -4.60 -20.65 19.58
CA THR A 347 -5.64 -19.88 20.26
C THR A 347 -5.05 -19.20 21.49
N SER A 348 -4.49 -18.01 21.31
CA SER A 348 -4.36 -17.05 22.40
C SER A 348 -4.80 -15.70 21.86
N HIS A 349 -6.08 -15.40 22.04
CA HIS A 349 -6.59 -14.05 22.01
C HIS A 349 -5.99 -13.32 23.24
N ASP A 350 -4.74 -12.88 23.13
CA ASP A 350 -4.18 -11.99 24.12
C ASP A 350 -4.91 -10.64 24.06
N GLU A 351 -5.31 -10.13 25.23
CA GLU A 351 -5.96 -8.85 25.46
C GLU A 351 -5.08 -7.62 25.09
N ASP A 352 -3.96 -7.84 24.39
CA ASP A 352 -2.93 -6.84 24.07
C ASP A 352 -3.07 -6.17 22.70
N ASN A 353 -4.25 -6.29 22.09
CA ASN A 353 -4.56 -5.64 20.81
C ASN A 353 -4.74 -4.11 20.97
N LYS A 354 -3.62 -3.41 21.13
CA LYS A 354 -3.48 -1.96 21.40
C LYS A 354 -3.32 -1.10 20.13
N PHE A 355 -3.27 -1.66 18.92
CA PHE A 355 -3.00 -0.86 17.71
C PHE A 355 -4.19 -0.04 17.21
N GLY A 356 -5.40 -0.58 17.37
CA GLY A 356 -6.62 0.20 17.26
C GLY A 356 -6.62 1.36 18.27
N LYS A 357 -5.92 1.23 19.42
CA LYS A 357 -5.80 2.33 20.40
C LYS A 357 -4.91 3.48 19.90
N VAL A 358 -3.88 3.24 19.07
CA VAL A 358 -2.94 4.28 18.62
C VAL A 358 -3.59 5.29 17.68
N LEU A 359 -4.24 4.79 16.62
CA LEU A 359 -5.10 5.64 15.80
C LEU A 359 -6.27 6.20 16.62
N ASN A 360 -6.86 5.42 17.54
CA ASN A 360 -7.91 5.94 18.43
C ASN A 360 -7.42 7.06 19.40
N VAL A 361 -6.15 7.14 19.77
CA VAL A 361 -5.62 8.20 20.64
C VAL A 361 -5.45 9.49 19.83
N VAL A 362 -4.80 9.41 18.66
CA VAL A 362 -4.77 10.55 17.73
C VAL A 362 -6.18 10.98 17.34
N MET A 363 -7.10 10.03 17.13
CA MET A 363 -8.52 10.33 16.91
C MET A 363 -9.22 10.98 18.11
N LYS A 364 -8.89 10.60 19.35
CA LYS A 364 -9.45 11.23 20.57
C LYS A 364 -8.95 12.66 20.75
N ASP A 365 -7.71 12.92 20.36
CA ASP A 365 -7.07 14.22 20.47
C ASP A 365 -7.47 15.15 19.31
N CYS A 366 -7.68 14.61 18.11
CA CYS A 366 -8.11 15.37 16.93
C CYS A 366 -9.63 15.58 16.87
N TRP A 367 -10.42 14.65 17.40
CA TRP A 367 -11.88 14.70 17.34
C TRP A 367 -12.47 14.45 18.72
N GLY A 368 -13.13 15.47 19.29
CA GLY A 368 -13.89 15.28 20.51
C GLY A 368 -14.96 14.20 20.32
N VAL A 369 -15.22 13.38 21.34
CA VAL A 369 -16.26 12.32 21.30
C VAL A 369 -17.63 12.88 20.87
N GLY A 370 -17.91 14.16 21.16
CA GLY A 370 -19.11 14.87 20.69
C GLY A 370 -19.08 15.27 19.22
N GLN A 371 -17.92 15.52 18.62
CA GLN A 371 -17.75 15.80 17.19
C GLN A 371 -17.86 14.51 16.36
N VAL A 372 -17.26 13.40 16.82
CA VAL A 372 -17.45 12.07 16.21
C VAL A 372 -18.92 11.65 16.29
N LYS A 373 -19.57 11.82 17.44
CA LYS A 373 -21.00 11.52 17.60
C LYS A 373 -21.90 12.45 16.81
N LYS A 374 -21.57 13.75 16.67
CA LYS A 374 -22.28 14.67 15.78
C LYS A 374 -22.13 14.28 14.30
N ALA A 375 -20.94 13.89 13.88
CA ALA A 375 -20.68 13.40 12.52
C ALA A 375 -21.42 12.08 12.21
N ILE A 376 -21.64 11.23 13.22
CA ILE A 376 -22.38 9.97 13.09
C ILE A 376 -23.91 10.19 13.20
N ALA A 377 -24.37 11.12 14.04
CA ALA A 377 -25.79 11.32 14.35
C ALA A 377 -26.52 12.28 13.40
N CYS A 378 -25.80 13.16 12.70
CA CYS A 378 -26.38 14.03 11.70
C CYS A 378 -26.38 13.32 10.34
N ALA A 379 -27.44 12.56 10.04
CA ALA A 379 -27.72 11.91 8.74
C ALA A 379 -27.94 12.91 7.57
N LYS A 380 -27.17 13.99 7.57
CA LYS A 380 -26.85 14.84 6.43
C LYS A 380 -25.50 14.32 5.94
N GLY A 381 -25.09 14.53 4.69
CA GLY A 381 -23.64 14.46 4.42
C GLY A 381 -22.90 15.34 5.43
N LEU A 382 -21.57 15.22 5.52
CA LEU A 382 -20.85 16.44 5.88
C LEU A 382 -21.35 17.50 4.88
N PRO A 383 -22.05 18.53 5.37
CA PRO A 383 -23.22 19.19 4.73
C PRO A 383 -24.17 18.40 3.78
N GLU A 384 -25.40 18.89 3.57
CA GLU A 384 -26.54 18.15 2.98
C GLU A 384 -26.39 17.75 1.51
N PHE A 385 -26.78 16.50 1.20
CA PHE A 385 -27.43 16.21 -0.07
C PHE A 385 -28.93 16.40 0.10
N ASP A 386 -29.49 17.36 -0.62
CA ASP A 386 -30.92 17.38 -0.90
C ASP A 386 -31.19 16.34 -2.02
N THR A 387 -31.96 15.31 -1.64
CA THR A 387 -32.82 14.45 -2.47
C THR A 387 -32.25 13.21 -3.19
N PHE A 388 -32.04 12.13 -2.42
CA PHE A 388 -32.64 10.84 -2.78
C PHE A 388 -33.66 10.41 -1.71
N ALA A 389 -34.94 10.60 -2.03
CA ALA A 389 -36.06 10.16 -1.20
C ALA A 389 -36.11 8.63 -1.12
N VAL A 390 -35.65 8.08 0.00
CA VAL A 390 -35.92 6.70 0.41
C VAL A 390 -36.89 6.77 1.58
N ASP A 391 -37.99 6.04 1.47
CA ASP A 391 -39.09 5.98 2.43
C ASP A 391 -38.60 5.62 3.85
N TYR A 392 -38.58 6.63 4.72
CA TYR A 392 -37.97 6.61 6.05
C TYR A 392 -38.72 5.71 7.05
N ASP A 393 -39.96 5.35 6.78
CA ASP A 393 -40.79 4.54 7.67
C ASP A 393 -40.42 3.04 7.64
N SER A 394 -39.51 2.64 6.74
CA SER A 394 -39.07 1.24 6.59
C SER A 394 -37.78 0.89 7.34
N ILE A 395 -37.07 1.87 7.91
CA ILE A 395 -35.76 1.64 8.55
C ILE A 395 -35.93 1.33 10.03
N ASP A 396 -35.79 0.06 10.39
CA ASP A 396 -35.74 -0.42 11.78
C ASP A 396 -34.54 0.19 12.54
N THR A 397 -34.81 1.26 13.28
CA THR A 397 -33.84 1.99 14.11
C THR A 397 -33.50 1.28 15.42
N LYS A 398 -34.14 0.14 15.72
CA LYS A 398 -33.90 -0.62 16.97
C LYS A 398 -32.73 -1.60 16.88
N LYS A 399 -32.09 -1.73 15.72
CA LYS A 399 -30.84 -2.48 15.56
C LYS A 399 -29.70 -1.51 15.27
N ASP A 400 -28.72 -1.46 16.16
CA ASP A 400 -27.41 -0.90 15.82
C ASP A 400 -26.95 -1.53 14.51
N ARG A 401 -26.61 -0.72 13.50
CA ARG A 401 -25.95 -1.23 12.29
C ARG A 401 -24.68 -1.92 12.76
N GLN A 402 -24.66 -3.25 12.71
CA GLN A 402 -23.46 -4.03 12.96
C GLN A 402 -22.47 -3.70 11.83
N TYR A 403 -21.63 -2.69 12.05
CA TYR A 403 -20.47 -2.44 11.21
C TYR A 403 -19.62 -3.71 11.27
N ARG A 404 -19.48 -4.41 10.13
CA ARG A 404 -18.71 -5.65 10.04
C ARG A 404 -17.27 -5.36 10.45
N LEU A 405 -16.66 -6.28 11.22
CA LEU A 405 -15.29 -6.20 11.76
C LEU A 405 -14.17 -5.93 10.73
N GLY A 406 -14.48 -5.93 9.42
CA GLY A 406 -13.55 -5.79 8.31
C GLY A 406 -13.67 -4.49 7.49
N PHE A 407 -14.35 -3.45 7.95
CA PHE A 407 -14.70 -2.27 7.14
C PHE A 407 -13.83 -1.03 7.45
N SER A 408 -13.32 -0.35 6.41
CA SER A 408 -12.64 0.95 6.56
C SER A 408 -13.61 2.02 7.01
N LYS A 409 -13.25 2.76 8.07
CA LYS A 409 -14.12 3.78 8.64
C LYS A 409 -13.62 5.16 8.22
N PRO A 410 -14.48 6.10 7.80
CA PRO A 410 -14.06 7.42 7.31
C PRO A 410 -13.07 8.13 8.23
N TYR A 411 -13.28 8.04 9.55
CA TYR A 411 -12.40 8.64 10.55
C TYR A 411 -10.95 8.12 10.52
N ASN A 412 -10.70 6.89 10.05
CA ASN A 412 -9.34 6.36 9.93
C ASN A 412 -8.61 6.99 8.74
N MET A 413 -9.32 7.36 7.67
CA MET A 413 -8.73 8.14 6.58
C MET A 413 -8.34 9.53 7.08
N ALA A 414 -9.25 10.18 7.81
CA ALA A 414 -8.98 11.50 8.39
C ALA A 414 -7.77 11.47 9.36
N ALA A 415 -7.63 10.41 10.16
CA ALA A 415 -6.50 10.24 11.07
C ALA A 415 -5.17 10.07 10.32
N ILE A 416 -5.16 9.35 9.18
CA ILE A 416 -3.95 9.20 8.34
C ILE A 416 -3.55 10.56 7.75
N SER A 417 -4.49 11.33 7.21
CA SER A 417 -4.22 12.67 6.66
C SER A 417 -3.70 13.62 7.73
N PHE A 418 -4.31 13.62 8.92
CA PHE A 418 -3.84 14.41 10.04
C PHE A 418 -2.40 14.04 10.44
N LEU A 419 -2.10 12.74 10.57
CA LEU A 419 -0.76 12.27 10.90
C LEU A 419 0.28 12.70 9.86
N ASP A 420 -0.07 12.65 8.58
CA ASP A 420 0.78 13.11 7.48
C ASP A 420 1.06 14.62 7.56
N GLU A 421 0.06 15.43 7.91
CA GLU A 421 0.22 16.88 8.08
C GLU A 421 1.02 17.24 9.34
N ASP A 422 0.72 16.60 10.46
CA ASP A 422 1.43 16.77 11.73
C ASP A 422 2.92 16.40 11.57
N TRP A 423 3.18 15.28 10.91
CA TRP A 423 4.51 14.84 10.52
C TRP A 423 5.32 15.92 9.79
N LYS A 424 4.72 16.48 8.73
CA LYS A 424 5.35 17.52 7.91
C LYS A 424 5.61 18.77 8.73
N ASN A 425 4.69 19.14 9.62
CA ASN A 425 4.86 20.28 10.53
C ASN A 425 6.04 20.07 11.50
N HIS A 426 6.20 18.87 12.06
CA HIS A 426 7.31 18.53 12.95
C HIS A 426 8.67 18.62 12.24
N ILE A 427 8.76 18.10 11.01
CA ILE A 427 9.96 18.24 10.16
C ILE A 427 10.25 19.71 9.86
N ASP A 428 9.24 20.49 9.50
CA ASP A 428 9.39 21.92 9.20
C ASP A 428 9.87 22.75 10.41
N GLN A 429 9.55 22.30 11.62
CA GLN A 429 10.04 22.88 12.88
C GLN A 429 11.46 22.42 13.26
N GLY A 430 12.06 21.52 12.47
CA GLY A 430 13.43 21.04 12.65
C GLY A 430 13.56 19.78 13.49
N GLU A 431 12.47 19.05 13.76
CA GLU A 431 12.55 17.75 14.39
C GLU A 431 13.14 16.72 13.42
N VAL A 432 14.13 15.96 13.88
CA VAL A 432 14.91 15.07 13.01
C VAL A 432 14.25 13.70 12.85
N ARG A 433 13.54 13.22 13.88
CA ARG A 433 12.94 11.89 13.91
C ARG A 433 11.58 11.81 14.61
N PRO A 434 10.58 12.58 14.16
CA PRO A 434 9.26 12.56 14.80
C PRO A 434 8.60 11.17 14.80
N GLY A 435 9.01 10.23 13.94
CA GLY A 435 8.34 8.93 13.77
C GLY A 435 8.79 7.91 14.77
N GLU A 436 10.09 7.86 15.01
CA GLU A 436 10.66 7.15 16.15
C GLU A 436 10.09 7.68 17.47
N SER A 437 9.99 9.01 17.63
CA SER A 437 9.36 9.64 18.81
C SER A 437 7.90 9.20 18.97
N TYR A 438 7.10 9.30 17.90
CA TYR A 438 5.70 8.87 17.90
C TYR A 438 5.55 7.38 18.24
N LEU A 439 6.41 6.51 17.69
CA LEU A 439 6.38 5.09 18.02
C LEU A 439 6.71 4.83 19.48
N LYS A 440 7.66 5.57 20.06
CA LYS A 440 8.04 5.46 21.47
C LYS A 440 6.89 5.81 22.41
N ASP A 441 6.13 6.85 22.08
CA ASP A 441 5.07 7.37 22.94
C ASP A 441 3.79 6.52 22.88
N PHE A 442 3.55 5.82 21.77
CA PHE A 442 2.24 5.19 21.52
C PHE A 442 2.26 3.69 21.23
N THR A 443 3.41 3.04 21.02
CA THR A 443 3.42 1.63 20.56
C THR A 443 4.08 0.63 21.51
N PRO A 444 3.60 -0.63 21.54
CA PRO A 444 4.36 -1.74 22.12
C PRO A 444 5.58 -2.16 21.27
N TYR A 445 5.87 -1.46 20.17
CA TYR A 445 7.03 -1.68 19.30
C TYR A 445 8.28 -0.99 19.84
N GLY A 446 8.52 -1.09 21.15
CA GLY A 446 9.57 -0.36 21.86
C GLY A 446 10.92 -0.38 21.15
N GLY A 447 11.31 -1.46 20.45
CA GLY A 447 12.58 -1.50 19.74
C GLY A 447 12.70 -0.59 18.50
N TRP A 448 11.60 -0.11 17.93
CA TRP A 448 11.65 0.85 16.81
C TRP A 448 11.89 2.28 17.30
N GLY A 449 11.42 2.63 18.50
CA GLY A 449 11.55 3.95 19.13
C GLY A 449 12.47 4.02 20.36
N ALA A 450 13.21 2.94 20.70
CA ALA A 450 14.13 2.87 21.84
C ALA A 450 15.55 3.33 21.51
#